data_AF-A0ABD3LQJ7-F1
#
_entry.id   AF-A0ABD3LQJ7-F1
#
_cell.length_a   1.000
_cell.length_b   1.000
_cell.length_c   1.000
_cell.angle_alpha   90.00
_cell.angle_beta   90.00
_cell.angle_gamma   90.00
#
_symmetry.space_group_name_H-M   'P 1'
#
loop_
_entity.id
_entity.type
_entity.pdbx_description
1 polymer ?
#
loop_
_entity_poly.entity_id
_entity_poly.type
_entity_poly.pdbx_seq_one_letter_code
_entity_poly.pdbx_strand_id
1 'polypeptide(L)'
;MEALQLAQPQPLLLRSRRACVAVAHTLSASSMGQPRRPLVRATLSKQTAERSPLLSPCGNPSQASTSAPPSSQQPLPRVSASSLQYPPGYLGAVHDRSAAEGAGDSIINAMSHLTNILSSKVYDVAKETPLQLATKLSERWGVNVWLKREDLQPVFSFKLRGAYNMMAKLTREQLENGVICSSSGNHAQGVAFAAKKLNCSAVIAMPVTTSEIKWRSVERLGGTVVLAGNSYDEAQAYAKKRGDEEERTFIPPFDHPDVIMGQGTIGMEIVRHMQGPLHAIFVPVGGGGLVAGIAAYIKRVSPEVKIIGVQPADANAMALSLHHGQRIMLDQVGGFADGVAVKVVGEETFRLCKELVDGIILVSRGAICTSIKDMFEEKRNILEPAGALALAGAEAYCKYYGLKGENVVAITSGANMNFDKLSMVTELANVGPMNVREFIYGRNSDEQTVVPYKDTHLTLMEIYTHFYLDHVIKSHLRQWIKSTIHGKWQRFKYHYIGTSFIPSSISNLSFCLNDIHGLWPLLAFLLSQLRLRHLLPLIRPLLSYHYSAITHFYTDSHKNF
;
A
#
# COMPACT_ATOMS: atom_id res chain seq x y z
N MET A 1 48.46 -22.12 -27.20
CA MET A 1 48.91 -21.28 -28.33
C MET A 1 47.92 -20.13 -28.43
N GLU A 2 48.12 -19.15 -27.56
CA GLU A 2 48.61 -17.77 -27.85
C GLU A 2 47.42 -16.81 -27.98
N ALA A 3 47.03 -16.12 -26.89
CA ALA A 3 47.56 -14.85 -26.35
C ALA A 3 46.75 -13.65 -26.93
N LEU A 4 45.76 -13.08 -26.22
CA LEU A 4 45.86 -12.00 -25.21
C LEU A 4 46.78 -10.83 -25.63
N GLN A 5 46.19 -9.66 -25.89
CA GLN A 5 46.79 -8.39 -25.50
C GLN A 5 45.76 -7.26 -25.31
N LEU A 6 45.74 -6.77 -24.07
CA LEU A 6 45.16 -5.53 -23.59
C LEU A 6 45.97 -4.32 -24.08
N ALA A 7 45.32 -3.18 -24.32
CA ALA A 7 45.95 -1.87 -24.16
C ALA A 7 44.91 -0.77 -23.87
N GLN A 8 44.98 -0.23 -22.65
CA GLN A 8 44.60 1.12 -22.22
C GLN A 8 45.81 1.65 -21.40
N PRO A 9 45.85 2.91 -20.98
CA PRO A 9 45.77 4.18 -21.71
C PRO A 9 47.03 5.04 -21.40
N GLN A 10 47.27 6.16 -22.10
CA GLN A 10 48.20 7.17 -21.57
C GLN A 10 47.78 8.64 -21.82
N PRO A 11 48.20 9.55 -20.92
CA PRO A 11 47.68 10.91 -20.76
C PRO A 11 48.63 11.97 -21.34
N LEU A 12 48.14 13.20 -21.51
CA LEU A 12 48.99 14.37 -21.74
C LEU A 12 48.73 15.47 -20.71
N LEU A 13 49.86 15.99 -20.24
CA LEU A 13 50.13 16.86 -19.12
C LEU A 13 49.80 18.35 -19.36
N LEU A 14 49.32 18.99 -18.29
CA LEU A 14 49.72 20.29 -17.73
C LEU A 14 50.25 21.40 -18.67
N ARG A 15 49.57 22.56 -18.62
CA ARG A 15 50.25 23.82 -18.29
C ARG A 15 49.34 24.84 -17.60
N SER A 16 49.92 25.42 -16.56
CA SER A 16 49.40 26.41 -15.63
C SER A 16 49.43 27.83 -16.22
N ARG A 17 48.54 28.71 -15.74
CA ARG A 17 48.90 30.06 -15.29
C ARG A 17 47.81 30.67 -14.41
N ARG A 18 48.25 31.09 -13.23
CA ARG A 18 47.54 31.90 -12.23
C ARG A 18 47.35 33.33 -12.74
N ALA A 19 46.26 33.98 -12.34
CA ALA A 19 46.26 35.39 -11.99
C ALA A 19 45.11 35.67 -11.00
N CYS A 20 45.48 35.88 -9.73
CA CYS A 20 44.66 36.55 -8.74
C CYS A 20 44.61 38.05 -9.09
N VAL A 21 43.44 38.67 -8.97
CA VAL A 21 43.35 40.10 -8.67
C VAL A 21 42.41 40.25 -7.48
N ALA A 22 43.00 40.63 -6.36
CA ALA A 22 42.32 41.17 -5.20
C ALA A 22 42.18 42.68 -5.40
N VAL A 23 41.04 43.24 -5.02
CA VAL A 23 40.93 44.66 -4.67
C VAL A 23 40.23 44.72 -3.31
N ALA A 24 40.99 45.18 -2.31
CA ALA A 24 40.53 45.55 -0.99
C ALA A 24 40.43 47.08 -0.91
N HIS A 25 39.44 47.59 -0.17
CA HIS A 25 39.35 48.89 0.53
C HIS A 25 37.88 49.02 1.00
N THR A 26 37.50 49.41 2.21
CA THR A 26 38.17 49.78 3.47
C THR A 26 37.10 49.74 4.56
N LEU A 27 37.51 49.53 5.81
CA LEU A 27 36.69 49.46 7.02
C LEU A 27 36.02 50.80 7.38
N SER A 28 34.81 50.75 7.95
CA SER A 28 34.47 51.56 9.12
C SER A 28 33.42 50.84 9.98
N ALA A 29 33.76 50.59 11.24
CA ALA A 29 32.87 50.04 12.26
C ALA A 29 32.27 51.19 13.08
N SER A 30 30.97 51.12 13.41
CA SER A 30 30.48 51.55 14.74
C SER A 30 28.99 51.27 14.97
N SER A 31 28.74 50.81 16.20
CA SER A 31 27.53 50.95 17.02
C SER A 31 26.47 49.84 17.01
N MET A 32 26.31 49.28 18.21
CA MET A 32 25.23 48.40 18.66
C MET A 32 23.86 49.06 18.59
N GLY A 33 22.82 48.27 18.30
CA GLY A 33 21.41 48.65 18.50
C GLY A 33 20.49 47.42 18.44
N GLN A 34 19.75 47.18 19.51
CA GLN A 34 18.85 46.05 19.77
C GLN A 34 17.67 45.90 18.77
N PRO A 35 17.03 44.71 18.66
CA PRO A 35 15.97 44.45 17.68
C PRO A 35 14.60 44.97 18.16
N ARG A 36 13.94 45.81 17.34
CA ARG A 36 12.55 46.23 17.54
C ARG A 36 11.59 45.38 16.70
N ARG A 37 10.64 44.73 17.39
CA ARG A 37 9.45 44.07 16.82
C ARG A 37 8.46 45.11 16.28
N PRO A 38 7.76 44.89 15.16
CA PRO A 38 6.57 45.67 14.82
C PRO A 38 5.31 45.04 15.43
N LEU A 39 4.55 45.88 16.14
CA LEU A 39 3.26 45.62 16.75
C LEU A 39 2.18 46.07 15.75
N VAL A 40 1.38 45.15 15.20
CA VAL A 40 0.22 45.50 14.35
C VAL A 40 -1.02 45.54 15.23
N ARG A 41 -1.60 46.74 15.35
CA ARG A 41 -2.79 47.06 16.15
C ARG A 41 -4.02 46.97 15.25
N ALA A 42 -4.98 46.14 15.66
CA ALA A 42 -6.30 46.03 15.04
C ALA A 42 -7.11 47.32 15.24
N THR A 43 -7.71 47.81 14.15
CA THR A 43 -8.71 48.90 14.17
C THR A 43 -10.09 48.32 13.87
N LEU A 44 -10.98 48.44 14.84
CA LEU A 44 -12.42 48.13 14.75
C LEU A 44 -13.12 49.23 13.92
N SER A 45 -13.80 48.84 12.84
CA SER A 45 -14.65 49.72 12.03
C SER A 45 -16.05 49.84 12.62
N LYS A 46 -16.53 51.09 12.67
CA LYS A 46 -17.83 51.52 13.21
C LYS A 46 -19.03 51.02 12.39
N GLN A 47 -20.12 50.75 13.11
CA GLN A 47 -21.48 50.54 12.62
C GLN A 47 -21.96 51.72 11.76
N THR A 48 -22.66 51.40 10.66
CA THR A 48 -23.40 52.39 9.85
C THR A 48 -24.87 52.00 9.85
N ALA A 49 -25.69 53.04 10.02
CA ALA A 49 -27.11 53.01 10.34
C ALA A 49 -28.03 52.65 9.16
N GLU A 50 -29.22 52.19 9.53
CA GLU A 50 -30.42 52.00 8.70
C GLU A 50 -30.86 53.28 7.98
N ARG A 51 -31.32 53.13 6.73
CA ARG A 51 -32.38 53.93 6.12
C ARG A 51 -32.86 53.29 4.81
N SER A 52 -34.11 52.85 4.80
CA SER A 52 -34.96 52.80 3.59
C SER A 52 -35.64 54.17 3.45
N PRO A 53 -36.01 54.66 2.24
CA PRO A 53 -37.29 54.25 1.65
C PRO A 53 -37.47 54.33 0.10
N LEU A 54 -38.51 53.61 -0.35
CA LEU A 54 -39.48 53.90 -1.45
C LEU A 54 -39.16 53.66 -2.96
N LEU A 55 -40.06 52.84 -3.53
CA LEU A 55 -40.39 52.53 -4.95
C LEU A 55 -40.67 53.79 -5.81
N SER A 56 -40.54 53.84 -7.15
CA SER A 56 -41.19 53.02 -8.21
C SER A 56 -40.62 53.38 -9.63
N PRO A 57 -41.15 52.94 -10.81
CA PRO A 57 -40.41 52.16 -11.80
C PRO A 57 -40.24 52.85 -13.18
N CYS A 58 -39.36 52.33 -14.06
CA CYS A 58 -39.49 52.27 -15.53
C CYS A 58 -38.14 51.94 -16.21
N GLY A 59 -38.12 50.96 -17.13
CA GLY A 59 -37.08 50.90 -18.17
C GLY A 59 -36.55 49.52 -18.59
N ASN A 60 -37.33 48.82 -19.42
CA ASN A 60 -36.97 47.85 -20.50
C ASN A 60 -36.13 46.57 -20.25
N PRO A 61 -36.42 45.48 -21.00
CA PRO A 61 -35.91 44.14 -20.71
C PRO A 61 -34.60 43.86 -21.45
N SER A 62 -33.49 43.87 -20.73
CA SER A 62 -32.26 43.19 -21.15
C SER A 62 -32.27 41.77 -20.59
N GLN A 63 -32.30 40.77 -21.48
CA GLN A 63 -32.23 39.35 -21.16
C GLN A 63 -30.99 39.06 -20.31
N ALA A 64 -31.18 38.99 -18.99
CA ALA A 64 -30.25 38.33 -18.10
C ALA A 64 -30.39 36.82 -18.36
N SER A 65 -29.35 36.23 -18.93
CA SER A 65 -29.18 34.78 -18.97
C SER A 65 -29.20 34.26 -17.53
N THR A 66 -30.33 33.70 -17.11
CA THR A 66 -30.46 32.96 -15.87
C THR A 66 -29.48 31.80 -15.90
N SER A 67 -28.38 31.94 -15.16
CA SER A 67 -27.51 30.83 -14.83
C SER A 67 -28.37 29.75 -14.19
N ALA A 68 -28.48 28.60 -14.86
CA ALA A 68 -29.15 27.44 -14.32
C ALA A 68 -28.59 27.15 -12.91
N PRO A 69 -29.45 26.81 -11.93
CA PRO A 69 -28.98 26.38 -10.63
C PRO A 69 -28.06 25.16 -10.80
N PRO A 70 -27.03 24.98 -9.94
CA PRO A 70 -26.13 23.84 -10.04
C PRO A 70 -26.99 22.57 -10.03
N SER A 71 -26.85 21.75 -11.07
CA SER A 71 -27.56 20.49 -11.23
C SER A 71 -27.52 19.72 -9.92
N SER A 72 -28.69 19.43 -9.35
CA SER A 72 -28.84 18.58 -8.17
C SER A 72 -28.17 17.23 -8.45
N GLN A 73 -26.95 17.03 -7.97
CA GLN A 73 -26.26 15.75 -8.08
C GLN A 73 -27.09 14.74 -7.30
N GLN A 74 -27.80 13.86 -8.02
CA GLN A 74 -28.47 12.74 -7.39
C GLN A 74 -27.41 11.93 -6.61
N PRO A 75 -27.68 11.55 -5.35
CA PRO A 75 -26.72 10.82 -4.55
C PRO A 75 -26.37 9.49 -5.24
N LEU A 76 -25.07 9.20 -5.35
CA LEU A 76 -24.59 7.96 -5.95
C LEU A 76 -25.18 6.74 -5.25
N PRO A 77 -25.62 5.70 -5.98
CA PRO A 77 -26.16 4.49 -5.38
C PRO A 77 -25.08 3.83 -4.51
N ARG A 78 -25.47 3.45 -3.29
CA ARG A 78 -24.59 2.74 -2.36
C ARG A 78 -24.67 1.24 -2.58
N VAL A 79 -23.52 0.60 -2.72
CA VAL A 79 -23.43 -0.82 -3.06
C VAL A 79 -22.38 -1.50 -2.18
N SER A 80 -22.64 -2.75 -1.77
CA SER A 80 -21.67 -3.53 -1.01
C SER A 80 -20.64 -4.19 -1.92
N ALA A 81 -19.36 -4.17 -1.53
CA ALA A 81 -18.29 -4.79 -2.31
C ALA A 81 -18.53 -6.29 -2.60
N SER A 82 -19.19 -6.99 -1.67
CA SER A 82 -19.49 -8.43 -1.77
C SER A 82 -20.61 -8.78 -2.77
N SER A 83 -21.36 -7.78 -3.25
CA SER A 83 -22.45 -7.97 -4.23
C SER A 83 -21.96 -8.42 -5.61
N LEU A 84 -20.67 -8.21 -5.91
CA LEU A 84 -20.03 -8.65 -7.13
C LEU A 84 -18.87 -9.58 -6.80
N GLN A 85 -18.95 -10.81 -7.29
CA GLN A 85 -17.93 -11.83 -7.12
C GLN A 85 -17.58 -12.43 -8.46
N TYR A 86 -16.27 -12.57 -8.71
CA TYR A 86 -15.75 -13.25 -9.89
C TYR A 86 -14.94 -14.47 -9.45
N PRO A 87 -14.97 -15.56 -10.24
CA PRO A 87 -13.96 -16.62 -10.11
C PRO A 87 -12.56 -16.00 -10.19
N PRO A 88 -11.56 -16.52 -9.43
CA PRO A 88 -10.20 -16.00 -9.48
C PRO A 88 -9.66 -15.98 -10.91
N GLY A 89 -9.28 -14.79 -11.40
CA GLY A 89 -8.71 -14.60 -12.73
C GLY A 89 -9.73 -14.37 -13.86
N TYR A 90 -11.03 -14.52 -13.60
CA TYR A 90 -12.07 -14.20 -14.57
C TYR A 90 -12.10 -12.71 -14.89
N LEU A 91 -12.12 -12.37 -16.17
CA LEU A 91 -12.24 -10.99 -16.64
C LEU A 91 -13.72 -10.59 -16.66
N GLY A 92 -14.14 -9.83 -15.66
CA GLY A 92 -15.50 -9.30 -15.58
C GLY A 92 -15.56 -7.81 -15.90
N ALA A 93 -16.75 -7.23 -15.73
CA ALA A 93 -17.04 -5.83 -16.04
C ALA A 93 -16.62 -5.42 -17.46
N VAL A 94 -16.78 -6.35 -18.41
CA VAL A 94 -16.50 -6.15 -19.83
C VAL A 94 -17.67 -5.37 -20.44
N HIS A 95 -17.39 -4.19 -20.98
CA HIS A 95 -18.40 -3.40 -21.67
C HIS A 95 -18.42 -3.71 -23.17
N ASP A 96 -19.64 -3.82 -23.71
CA ASP A 96 -19.83 -4.00 -25.14
C ASP A 96 -19.53 -2.68 -25.87
N ARG A 97 -18.50 -2.71 -26.73
CA ARG A 97 -17.99 -1.53 -27.46
C ARG A 97 -18.84 -1.21 -28.70
N SER A 98 -19.84 -2.03 -29.02
CA SER A 98 -20.66 -1.92 -30.23
C SER A 98 -21.60 -0.71 -30.28
N ALA A 99 -21.76 0.05 -29.17
CA ALA A 99 -22.73 1.13 -29.07
C ALA A 99 -22.14 2.56 -28.93
N ALA A 100 -20.86 2.79 -29.25
CA ALA A 100 -20.26 4.12 -29.18
C ALA A 100 -20.61 5.00 -30.42
N GLU A 101 -21.86 5.45 -30.49
CA GLU A 101 -22.31 6.49 -31.43
C GLU A 101 -21.83 7.87 -30.94
N GLY A 102 -20.78 8.40 -31.60
CA GLY A 102 -20.19 9.71 -31.27
C GLY A 102 -18.75 9.88 -31.77
N ALA A 103 -18.48 9.53 -33.03
CA ALA A 103 -17.11 9.36 -33.54
C ALA A 103 -16.27 10.65 -33.64
N GLY A 104 -16.88 11.82 -33.82
CA GLY A 104 -16.16 13.09 -34.05
C GLY A 104 -15.45 13.64 -32.81
N ASP A 105 -16.20 13.91 -31.73
CA ASP A 105 -15.66 14.46 -30.48
C ASP A 105 -14.74 13.45 -29.76
N SER A 106 -15.02 12.15 -29.91
CA SER A 106 -14.21 11.06 -29.35
C SER A 106 -12.79 11.02 -29.94
N ILE A 107 -12.63 11.26 -31.24
CA ILE A 107 -11.32 11.23 -31.90
C ILE A 107 -10.48 12.47 -31.50
N ILE A 108 -11.09 13.65 -31.48
CA ILE A 108 -10.41 14.89 -31.09
C ILE A 108 -9.91 14.81 -29.64
N ASN A 109 -10.77 14.37 -28.72
CA ASN A 109 -10.40 14.20 -27.32
C ASN A 109 -9.26 13.18 -27.16
N ALA A 110 -9.27 12.11 -27.93
CA ALA A 110 -8.24 11.09 -27.84
C ALA A 110 -6.88 11.52 -28.42
N MET A 111 -6.87 12.24 -29.54
CA MET A 111 -5.63 12.83 -30.05
C MET A 111 -5.08 13.89 -29.09
N SER A 112 -5.97 14.63 -28.42
CA SER A 112 -5.58 15.53 -27.33
C SER A 112 -4.94 14.78 -26.16
N HIS A 113 -5.49 13.65 -25.72
CA HIS A 113 -4.87 12.82 -24.68
C HIS A 113 -3.48 12.35 -25.08
N LEU A 114 -3.33 11.78 -26.29
CA LEU A 114 -2.04 11.34 -26.81
C LEU A 114 -1.01 12.49 -26.82
N THR A 115 -1.40 13.64 -27.37
CA THR A 115 -0.54 14.83 -27.44
C THR A 115 -0.11 15.29 -26.05
N ASN A 116 -1.05 15.37 -25.09
CA ASN A 116 -0.77 15.77 -23.72
C ASN A 116 0.14 14.80 -22.96
N ILE A 117 0.06 13.50 -23.26
CA ILE A 117 0.95 12.48 -22.70
C ILE A 117 2.37 12.67 -23.27
N LEU A 118 2.49 12.86 -24.58
CA LEU A 118 3.77 13.07 -25.26
C LEU A 118 4.45 14.38 -24.85
N SER A 119 3.68 15.44 -24.58
CA SER A 119 4.20 16.75 -24.16
C SER A 119 4.38 16.88 -22.64
N SER A 120 4.15 15.79 -21.89
CA SER A 120 4.23 15.77 -20.43
C SER A 120 5.66 16.01 -19.93
N LYS A 121 5.81 16.82 -18.88
CA LYS A 121 7.12 17.16 -18.28
C LYS A 121 7.52 16.24 -17.13
N VAL A 122 6.94 15.04 -17.04
CA VAL A 122 7.16 14.12 -15.91
C VAL A 122 8.63 13.82 -15.62
N TYR A 123 9.50 13.82 -16.63
CA TYR A 123 10.90 13.45 -16.50
C TYR A 123 11.77 14.48 -15.76
N ASP A 124 11.23 15.65 -15.43
CA ASP A 124 11.89 16.61 -14.53
C ASP A 124 12.00 16.09 -13.08
N VAL A 125 11.13 15.13 -12.72
CA VAL A 125 11.06 14.49 -11.39
C VAL A 125 11.06 12.96 -11.43
N ALA A 126 10.51 12.36 -12.48
CA ALA A 126 10.37 10.92 -12.63
C ALA A 126 11.52 10.34 -13.45
N LYS A 127 11.85 9.09 -13.17
CA LYS A 127 12.75 8.30 -14.00
C LYS A 127 11.94 7.49 -15.00
N GLU A 128 12.50 7.24 -16.17
CA GLU A 128 12.03 6.16 -17.04
C GLU A 128 12.36 4.84 -16.33
N THR A 129 11.33 4.18 -15.77
CA THR A 129 11.54 3.00 -14.92
C THR A 129 11.75 1.75 -15.78
N PRO A 130 12.51 0.75 -15.30
CA PRO A 130 12.79 -0.41 -16.12
C PRO A 130 11.54 -1.27 -16.32
N LEU A 131 11.42 -1.85 -17.52
CA LEU A 131 10.53 -2.97 -17.83
C LEU A 131 11.35 -4.26 -17.74
N GLN A 132 11.17 -5.04 -16.67
CA GLN A 132 12.04 -6.16 -16.35
C GLN A 132 11.34 -7.49 -16.53
N LEU A 133 11.98 -8.43 -17.24
CA LEU A 133 11.52 -9.82 -17.26
C LEU A 133 11.65 -10.43 -15.85
N ALA A 134 10.57 -11.04 -15.38
CA ALA A 134 10.54 -11.83 -14.15
C ALA A 134 10.77 -13.30 -14.52
N THR A 135 12.03 -13.74 -14.58
CA THR A 135 12.41 -15.03 -15.15
C THR A 135 11.77 -16.20 -14.43
N LYS A 136 11.79 -16.22 -13.08
CA LYS A 136 11.25 -17.35 -12.33
C LYS A 136 9.73 -17.41 -12.42
N LEU A 137 9.07 -16.24 -12.38
CA LEU A 137 7.61 -16.16 -12.58
C LEU A 137 7.22 -16.58 -13.99
N SER A 138 8.01 -16.20 -14.99
CA SER A 138 7.78 -16.53 -16.39
C SER A 138 7.85 -18.03 -16.62
N GLU A 139 8.92 -18.67 -16.12
CA GLU A 139 9.09 -20.12 -16.15
C GLU A 139 7.94 -20.84 -15.43
N ARG A 140 7.58 -20.36 -14.22
CA ARG A 140 6.52 -20.98 -13.40
C ARG A 140 5.14 -20.88 -14.04
N TRP A 141 4.82 -19.78 -14.71
CA TRP A 141 3.51 -19.55 -15.33
C TRP A 141 3.44 -20.05 -16.78
N GLY A 142 4.59 -20.22 -17.44
CA GLY A 142 4.69 -20.58 -18.85
C GLY A 142 4.32 -19.43 -19.80
N VAL A 143 4.49 -18.19 -19.34
CA VAL A 143 4.27 -16.93 -20.09
C VAL A 143 5.43 -15.99 -19.82
N ASN A 144 5.63 -14.95 -20.63
CA ASN A 144 6.69 -13.96 -20.38
C ASN A 144 6.13 -12.81 -19.53
N VAL A 145 6.48 -12.81 -18.24
CA VAL A 145 5.99 -11.83 -17.26
C VAL A 145 6.96 -10.66 -17.17
N TRP A 146 6.49 -9.49 -17.58
CA TRP A 146 7.25 -8.24 -17.52
C TRP A 146 6.74 -7.35 -16.39
N LEU A 147 7.66 -6.81 -15.59
CA LEU A 147 7.37 -5.94 -14.46
C LEU A 147 7.72 -4.51 -14.81
N LYS A 148 6.73 -3.61 -14.81
CA LYS A 148 6.97 -2.17 -14.95
C LYS A 148 7.21 -1.54 -13.57
N ARG A 149 8.48 -1.23 -13.28
CA ARG A 149 9.02 -0.96 -11.94
C ARG A 149 8.79 0.45 -11.40
N GLU A 150 7.53 0.89 -11.29
CA GLU A 150 7.18 2.20 -10.73
C GLU A 150 7.49 2.35 -9.23
N ASP A 151 7.69 1.24 -8.52
CA ASP A 151 8.23 1.19 -7.17
C ASP A 151 9.67 1.75 -7.04
N LEU A 152 10.41 1.88 -8.16
CA LEU A 152 11.77 2.42 -8.18
C LEU A 152 11.84 3.94 -8.39
N GLN A 153 10.70 4.63 -8.42
CA GLN A 153 10.66 6.09 -8.46
C GLN A 153 11.24 6.70 -7.16
N PRO A 154 11.69 7.96 -7.16
CA PRO A 154 12.24 8.63 -5.97
C PRO A 154 11.32 8.65 -4.75
N VAL A 155 10.00 8.62 -4.97
CA VAL A 155 8.96 8.55 -3.92
C VAL A 155 8.33 7.15 -3.81
N PHE A 156 9.01 6.14 -4.34
CA PHE A 156 8.64 4.71 -4.31
C PHE A 156 7.25 4.39 -4.87
N SER A 157 6.72 5.21 -5.77
CA SER A 157 5.45 4.96 -6.48
C SER A 157 5.31 5.86 -7.70
N PHE A 158 4.37 5.53 -8.59
CA PHE A 158 4.07 6.30 -9.81
C PHE A 158 3.45 7.69 -9.55
N LYS A 159 2.96 7.98 -8.34
CA LYS A 159 2.10 9.15 -8.07
C LYS A 159 2.75 10.49 -8.36
N LEU A 160 4.09 10.57 -8.33
CA LEU A 160 4.82 11.79 -8.70
C LEU A 160 4.55 12.25 -10.13
N ARG A 161 4.25 11.33 -11.07
CA ARG A 161 4.10 11.67 -12.48
C ARG A 161 2.90 12.58 -12.70
N GLY A 162 1.69 12.13 -12.36
CA GLY A 162 0.49 12.95 -12.50
C GLY A 162 0.46 14.18 -11.59
N ALA A 163 0.99 14.09 -10.36
CA ALA A 163 1.10 15.26 -9.49
C ALA A 163 1.95 16.35 -10.14
N TYR A 164 3.15 15.99 -10.62
CA TYR A 164 4.04 16.95 -11.28
C TYR A 164 3.48 17.46 -12.61
N ASN A 165 2.87 16.60 -13.45
CA ASN A 165 2.34 17.03 -14.74
C ASN A 165 1.22 18.07 -14.58
N MET A 166 0.34 17.91 -13.59
CA MET A 166 -0.66 18.93 -13.27
C MET A 166 0.00 20.20 -12.72
N MET A 167 0.88 20.05 -11.72
CA MET A 167 1.49 21.20 -11.04
C MET A 167 2.38 22.04 -11.96
N ALA A 168 3.10 21.41 -12.89
CA ALA A 168 3.95 22.10 -13.87
C ALA A 168 3.17 22.90 -14.93
N LYS A 169 1.85 22.73 -15.00
CA LYS A 169 0.94 23.50 -15.86
C LYS A 169 0.24 24.64 -15.12
N LEU A 170 0.39 24.73 -13.80
CA LEU A 170 -0.15 25.84 -13.03
C LEU A 170 0.53 27.15 -13.42
N THR A 171 -0.24 28.23 -13.37
CA THR A 171 0.28 29.58 -13.56
C THR A 171 1.27 29.94 -12.45
N ARG A 172 2.11 30.96 -12.71
CA ARG A 172 3.06 31.44 -11.71
C ARG A 172 2.35 31.91 -10.43
N GLU A 173 1.24 32.62 -10.58
CA GLU A 173 0.39 33.10 -9.48
C GLU A 173 -0.15 31.93 -8.63
N GLN A 174 -0.70 30.89 -9.27
CA GLN A 174 -1.16 29.70 -8.56
C GLN A 174 -0.03 28.99 -7.80
N LEU A 175 1.17 28.93 -8.37
CA LEU A 175 2.34 28.36 -7.69
C LEU A 175 2.83 29.23 -6.53
N GLU A 176 2.71 30.55 -6.63
CA GLU A 176 3.05 31.49 -5.55
C GLU A 176 2.09 31.38 -4.37
N ASN A 177 0.78 31.27 -4.62
CA ASN A 177 -0.22 30.96 -3.60
C ASN A 177 0.00 29.54 -3.02
N GLY A 178 0.52 28.65 -3.84
CA GLY A 178 0.88 27.29 -3.48
C GLY A 178 -0.25 26.29 -3.67
N VAL A 179 0.04 25.04 -3.33
CA VAL A 179 -0.86 23.90 -3.58
C VAL A 179 -1.30 23.25 -2.29
N ILE A 180 -2.41 22.51 -2.35
CA ILE A 180 -2.95 21.75 -1.22
C ILE A 180 -3.47 20.38 -1.68
N CYS A 181 -3.33 19.36 -0.85
CA CYS A 181 -4.01 18.08 -1.07
C CYS A 181 -4.34 17.39 0.25
N SER A 182 -5.18 16.35 0.21
CA SER A 182 -5.39 15.42 1.33
C SER A 182 -4.93 14.02 0.97
N SER A 183 -3.91 13.53 1.68
CA SER A 183 -3.36 12.17 1.56
C SER A 183 -2.34 11.90 2.66
N SER A 184 -2.31 10.66 3.19
CA SER A 184 -1.28 10.20 4.12
C SER A 184 -0.32 9.16 3.50
N GLY A 185 -0.24 9.10 2.17
CA GLY A 185 0.50 8.06 1.43
C GLY A 185 1.17 8.56 0.15
N ASN A 186 1.17 7.71 -0.88
CA ASN A 186 1.90 7.92 -2.14
C ASN A 186 1.60 9.26 -2.83
N HIS A 187 0.35 9.72 -2.80
CA HIS A 187 -0.03 11.01 -3.41
C HIS A 187 0.60 12.20 -2.68
N ALA A 188 0.59 12.20 -1.34
CA ALA A 188 1.22 13.25 -0.55
C ALA A 188 2.72 13.37 -0.83
N GLN A 189 3.42 12.23 -0.93
CA GLN A 189 4.84 12.24 -1.29
C GLN A 189 5.07 12.79 -2.71
N GLY A 190 4.22 12.40 -3.67
CA GLY A 190 4.27 12.91 -5.04
C GLY A 190 4.08 14.43 -5.11
N VAL A 191 3.08 14.97 -4.42
CA VAL A 191 2.80 16.42 -4.37
C VAL A 191 3.92 17.18 -3.66
N ALA A 192 4.39 16.71 -2.50
CA ALA A 192 5.49 17.35 -1.78
C ALA A 192 6.78 17.39 -2.61
N PHE A 193 7.12 16.28 -3.26
CA PHE A 193 8.29 16.21 -4.15
C PHE A 193 8.17 17.16 -5.34
N ALA A 194 6.99 17.21 -5.98
CA ALA A 194 6.71 18.11 -7.10
C ALA A 194 6.78 19.58 -6.68
N ALA A 195 6.23 19.93 -5.51
CA ALA A 195 6.24 21.29 -4.99
C ALA A 195 7.67 21.78 -4.71
N LYS A 196 8.50 20.92 -4.11
CA LYS A 196 9.91 21.21 -3.90
C LYS A 196 10.66 21.45 -5.22
N LYS A 197 10.37 20.67 -6.26
CA LYS A 197 10.97 20.86 -7.59
C LYS A 197 10.54 22.18 -8.25
N LEU A 198 9.28 22.57 -8.08
CA LEU A 198 8.69 23.79 -8.66
C LEU A 198 8.91 25.04 -7.79
N ASN A 199 9.61 24.90 -6.66
CA ASN A 199 9.83 25.97 -5.68
C ASN A 199 8.52 26.63 -5.22
N CYS A 200 7.47 25.84 -4.96
CA CYS A 200 6.20 26.31 -4.42
C CYS A 200 5.89 25.67 -3.06
N SER A 201 5.01 26.30 -2.28
CA SER A 201 4.54 25.71 -1.02
C SER A 201 3.50 24.62 -1.27
N ALA A 202 3.54 23.54 -0.49
CA ALA A 202 2.54 22.47 -0.53
C ALA A 202 2.02 22.15 0.86
N VAL A 203 0.72 22.37 1.07
CA VAL A 203 0.02 21.97 2.30
C VAL A 203 -0.58 20.58 2.10
N ILE A 204 -0.29 19.67 3.03
CA ILE A 204 -0.75 18.28 2.96
C ILE A 204 -1.61 17.99 4.19
N ALA A 205 -2.92 17.93 4.00
CA ALA A 205 -3.84 17.56 5.05
C ALA A 205 -3.84 16.04 5.27
N MET A 206 -3.78 15.63 6.53
CA MET A 206 -3.86 14.23 6.94
C MET A 206 -4.75 14.09 8.17
N PRO A 207 -5.40 12.93 8.40
CA PRO A 207 -6.10 12.69 9.66
C PRO A 207 -5.16 12.78 10.87
N VAL A 208 -5.67 13.22 12.02
CA VAL A 208 -4.90 13.28 13.29
C VAL A 208 -4.43 11.91 13.76
N THR A 209 -5.08 10.84 13.28
CA THR A 209 -4.73 9.44 13.53
C THR A 209 -3.58 8.93 12.65
N THR A 210 -3.04 9.76 11.77
CA THR A 210 -1.92 9.39 10.88
C THR A 210 -0.66 9.17 11.70
N SER A 211 -0.03 8.00 11.53
CA SER A 211 1.21 7.68 12.25
C SER A 211 2.35 8.65 11.92
N GLU A 212 3.17 8.92 12.92
CA GLU A 212 4.26 9.89 12.84
C GLU A 212 5.24 9.63 11.69
N ILE A 213 5.55 8.37 11.44
CA ILE A 213 6.45 7.98 10.36
C ILE A 213 5.94 8.42 8.97
N LYS A 214 4.61 8.44 8.77
CA LYS A 214 4.00 8.80 7.47
C LYS A 214 4.06 10.30 7.24
N TRP A 215 3.62 11.11 8.20
CA TRP A 215 3.65 12.56 8.01
C TRP A 215 5.07 13.13 8.02
N ARG A 216 5.98 12.63 8.87
CA ARG A 216 7.39 13.04 8.83
C ARG A 216 8.06 12.74 7.50
N SER A 217 7.64 11.68 6.81
CA SER A 217 8.18 11.35 5.48
C SER A 217 7.81 12.40 4.43
N VAL A 218 6.62 13.00 4.55
CA VAL A 218 6.17 14.09 3.68
C VAL A 218 6.88 15.41 4.02
N GLU A 219 7.10 15.69 5.31
CA GLU A 219 7.88 16.86 5.73
C GLU A 219 9.33 16.82 5.24
N ARG A 220 9.98 15.65 5.27
CA ARG A 220 11.33 15.48 4.71
C ARG A 220 11.41 15.79 3.21
N LEU A 221 10.29 15.65 2.49
CA LEU A 221 10.17 16.01 1.08
C LEU A 221 9.85 17.50 0.87
N GLY A 222 9.64 18.27 1.94
CA GLY A 222 9.38 19.71 1.89
C GLY A 222 7.90 20.10 1.96
N GLY A 223 6.99 19.14 2.19
CA GLY A 223 5.56 19.44 2.38
C GLY A 223 5.26 19.94 3.78
N THR A 224 4.38 20.93 3.90
CA THR A 224 3.82 21.38 5.18
C THR A 224 2.64 20.48 5.56
N VAL A 225 2.81 19.63 6.57
CA VAL A 225 1.73 18.73 6.99
C VAL A 225 0.78 19.44 7.97
N VAL A 226 -0.52 19.24 7.76
CA VAL A 226 -1.57 19.68 8.67
C VAL A 226 -2.39 18.47 9.09
N LEU A 227 -2.39 18.17 10.38
CA LEU A 227 -3.22 17.11 10.95
C LEU A 227 -4.61 17.67 11.26
N ALA A 228 -5.63 17.23 10.53
CA ALA A 228 -7.00 17.70 10.66
C ALA A 228 -8.00 16.56 10.42
N GLY A 229 -9.05 16.51 11.24
CA GLY A 229 -10.08 15.47 11.17
C GLY A 229 -9.65 14.10 11.69
N ASN A 230 -10.62 13.26 12.01
CA ASN A 230 -10.40 11.90 12.50
C ASN A 230 -10.38 10.86 11.37
N SER A 231 -10.83 11.25 10.18
CA SER A 231 -10.96 10.40 8.99
C SER A 231 -10.37 11.06 7.74
N TYR A 232 -10.10 10.26 6.71
CA TYR A 232 -9.63 10.78 5.42
C TYR A 232 -10.61 11.78 4.80
N ASP A 233 -11.91 11.49 4.90
CA ASP A 233 -12.98 12.33 4.35
C ASP A 233 -13.00 13.71 5.06
N GLU A 234 -12.85 13.74 6.39
CA GLU A 234 -12.73 14.99 7.15
C GLU A 234 -11.47 15.78 6.79
N ALA A 235 -10.31 15.10 6.66
CA ALA A 235 -9.06 15.73 6.24
C ALA A 235 -9.17 16.31 4.82
N GLN A 236 -9.89 15.62 3.92
CA GLN A 236 -10.15 16.09 2.57
C GLN A 236 -11.10 17.29 2.55
N ALA A 237 -12.18 17.27 3.33
CA ALA A 237 -13.10 18.40 3.47
C ALA A 237 -12.36 19.63 4.00
N TYR A 238 -11.49 19.45 5.01
CA TYR A 238 -10.60 20.50 5.50
C TYR A 238 -9.67 21.04 4.40
N ALA A 239 -9.01 20.16 3.63
CA ALA A 239 -8.09 20.56 2.58
C ALA A 239 -8.78 21.37 1.47
N LYS A 240 -9.99 20.99 1.06
CA LYS A 240 -10.77 21.73 0.07
C LYS A 240 -11.16 23.10 0.61
N LYS A 241 -11.75 23.15 1.81
CA LYS A 241 -12.15 24.41 2.46
C LYS A 241 -10.97 25.38 2.60
N ARG A 242 -9.83 24.89 3.12
CA ARG A 242 -8.62 25.70 3.24
C ARG A 242 -8.05 26.12 1.88
N GLY A 243 -8.16 25.25 0.88
CA GLY A 243 -7.78 25.56 -0.50
C GLY A 243 -8.54 26.77 -1.03
N ASP A 244 -9.85 26.80 -0.79
CA ASP A 244 -10.72 27.91 -1.19
C ASP A 244 -10.42 29.19 -0.38
N GLU A 245 -10.21 29.08 0.94
CA GLU A 245 -9.94 30.22 1.83
C GLU A 245 -8.55 30.86 1.62
N GLU A 246 -7.54 30.07 1.27
CA GLU A 246 -6.15 30.53 1.07
C GLU A 246 -5.77 30.63 -0.42
N GLU A 247 -6.72 30.47 -1.34
CA GLU A 247 -6.51 30.46 -2.80
C GLU A 247 -5.43 29.47 -3.26
N ARG A 248 -5.30 28.33 -2.56
CA ARG A 248 -4.36 27.27 -2.89
C ARG A 248 -4.99 26.30 -3.87
N THR A 249 -4.24 25.94 -4.91
CA THR A 249 -4.75 24.97 -5.88
C THR A 249 -4.81 23.57 -5.27
N PHE A 250 -6.00 22.98 -5.21
CA PHE A 250 -6.17 21.59 -4.78
C PHE A 250 -5.63 20.63 -5.84
N ILE A 251 -4.76 19.68 -5.46
CA ILE A 251 -4.17 18.69 -6.36
C ILE A 251 -4.85 17.33 -6.18
N PRO A 252 -5.73 16.90 -7.11
CA PRO A 252 -6.46 15.65 -6.99
C PRO A 252 -5.55 14.42 -7.08
N PRO A 253 -5.87 13.33 -6.36
CA PRO A 253 -5.07 12.11 -6.41
C PRO A 253 -5.21 11.30 -7.71
N PHE A 254 -6.26 11.54 -8.50
CA PHE A 254 -6.51 10.79 -9.74
C PHE A 254 -7.47 11.49 -10.72
N ASP A 255 -8.53 12.13 -10.24
CA ASP A 255 -9.63 12.62 -11.09
C ASP A 255 -9.35 14.03 -11.63
N HIS A 256 -8.35 14.12 -12.50
CA HIS A 256 -8.00 15.35 -13.20
C HIS A 256 -7.32 15.00 -14.52
N PRO A 257 -7.69 15.64 -15.66
CA PRO A 257 -7.10 15.32 -16.97
C PRO A 257 -5.57 15.29 -16.95
N ASP A 258 -4.93 16.34 -16.42
CA ASP A 258 -3.45 16.38 -16.36
C ASP A 258 -2.83 15.31 -15.44
N VAL A 259 -3.53 14.92 -14.36
CA VAL A 259 -3.06 13.84 -13.50
C VAL A 259 -3.10 12.53 -14.29
N ILE A 260 -4.20 12.25 -14.99
CA ILE A 260 -4.39 11.06 -15.82
C ILE A 260 -3.32 11.01 -16.93
N MET A 261 -3.11 12.12 -17.64
CA MET A 261 -2.11 12.20 -18.72
C MET A 261 -0.68 12.00 -18.19
N GLY A 262 -0.38 12.53 -17.00
CA GLY A 262 0.91 12.26 -16.36
C GLY A 262 1.11 10.78 -16.06
N GLN A 263 0.06 10.04 -15.69
CA GLN A 263 0.18 8.60 -15.49
C GLN A 263 0.30 7.84 -16.82
N GLY A 264 -0.32 8.36 -17.89
CA GLY A 264 -0.28 7.77 -19.23
C GLY A 264 1.11 7.67 -19.83
N THR A 265 2.08 8.45 -19.34
CA THR A 265 3.49 8.33 -19.77
C THR A 265 4.07 6.95 -19.47
N ILE A 266 3.50 6.21 -18.51
CA ILE A 266 3.89 4.82 -18.23
C ILE A 266 3.53 3.92 -19.42
N GLY A 267 2.37 4.14 -20.05
CA GLY A 267 1.98 3.41 -21.27
C GLY A 267 2.94 3.67 -22.42
N MET A 268 3.37 4.93 -22.59
CA MET A 268 4.42 5.31 -23.54
C MET A 268 5.73 4.56 -23.29
N GLU A 269 6.20 4.51 -22.05
CA GLU A 269 7.43 3.79 -21.71
C GLU A 269 7.31 2.28 -21.98
N ILE A 270 6.16 1.66 -21.65
CA ILE A 270 5.94 0.23 -21.89
C ILE A 270 6.07 -0.09 -23.38
N VAL A 271 5.40 0.66 -24.25
CA VAL A 271 5.47 0.43 -25.71
C VAL A 271 6.89 0.63 -26.24
N ARG A 272 7.62 1.64 -25.74
CA ARG A 272 9.01 1.89 -26.14
C ARG A 272 9.97 0.79 -25.68
N HIS A 273 9.71 0.17 -24.53
CA HIS A 273 10.59 -0.87 -23.95
C HIS A 273 10.26 -2.28 -24.44
N MET A 274 8.99 -2.54 -24.77
CA MET A 274 8.53 -3.87 -25.13
C MET A 274 9.06 -4.29 -26.51
N GLN A 275 9.62 -5.49 -26.59
CA GLN A 275 10.06 -6.09 -27.84
C GLN A 275 9.12 -7.23 -28.20
N GLY A 276 8.40 -7.10 -29.30
CA GLY A 276 7.45 -8.10 -29.79
C GLY A 276 5.99 -7.87 -29.33
N PRO A 277 5.09 -8.80 -29.69
CA PRO A 277 3.66 -8.66 -29.44
C PRO A 277 3.34 -8.70 -27.95
N LEU A 278 2.43 -7.86 -27.49
CA LEU A 278 2.01 -7.76 -26.10
C LEU A 278 0.54 -8.18 -25.95
N HIS A 279 0.25 -9.18 -25.12
CA HIS A 279 -1.12 -9.67 -24.92
C HIS A 279 -1.94 -8.75 -24.01
N ALA A 280 -1.40 -8.44 -22.83
CA ALA A 280 -2.12 -7.66 -21.82
C ALA A 280 -1.22 -6.86 -20.88
N ILE A 281 -1.74 -5.73 -20.40
CA ILE A 281 -1.18 -4.90 -19.33
C ILE A 281 -2.15 -4.92 -18.15
N PHE A 282 -1.68 -5.40 -17.00
CA PHE A 282 -2.42 -5.46 -15.74
C PHE A 282 -2.10 -4.24 -14.89
N VAL A 283 -3.13 -3.48 -14.51
CA VAL A 283 -2.98 -2.19 -13.84
C VAL A 283 -3.79 -2.17 -12.54
N PRO A 284 -3.21 -1.81 -11.37
CA PRO A 284 -3.98 -1.70 -10.14
C PRO A 284 -4.95 -0.52 -10.20
N VAL A 285 -6.19 -0.71 -9.74
CA VAL A 285 -7.24 0.29 -9.83
C VAL A 285 -7.74 0.69 -8.44
N GLY A 286 -7.37 1.89 -8.01
CA GLY A 286 -8.06 2.62 -6.94
C GLY A 286 -9.10 3.55 -7.54
N GLY A 287 -8.79 4.84 -7.59
CA GLY A 287 -9.67 5.85 -8.19
C GLY A 287 -9.68 5.89 -9.72
N GLY A 288 -8.83 5.11 -10.41
CA GLY A 288 -8.85 4.95 -11.88
C GLY A 288 -7.81 5.72 -12.69
N GLY A 289 -7.11 6.70 -12.09
CA GLY A 289 -6.21 7.59 -12.86
C GLY A 289 -5.06 6.89 -13.59
N LEU A 290 -4.45 5.86 -12.98
CA LEU A 290 -3.36 5.10 -13.60
C LEU A 290 -3.84 4.27 -14.80
N VAL A 291 -4.90 3.48 -14.61
CA VAL A 291 -5.45 2.62 -15.67
C VAL A 291 -6.02 3.44 -16.81
N ALA A 292 -6.71 4.55 -16.51
CA ALA A 292 -7.26 5.45 -17.52
C ALA A 292 -6.14 6.09 -18.37
N GLY A 293 -5.06 6.57 -17.74
CA GLY A 293 -3.93 7.17 -18.46
C GLY A 293 -3.20 6.16 -19.35
N ILE A 294 -2.91 4.97 -18.82
CA ILE A 294 -2.28 3.90 -19.61
C ILE A 294 -3.19 3.48 -20.76
N ALA A 295 -4.49 3.30 -20.51
CA ALA A 295 -5.45 2.92 -21.55
C ALA A 295 -5.56 3.98 -22.65
N ALA A 296 -5.62 5.26 -22.29
CA ALA A 296 -5.69 6.38 -23.24
C ALA A 296 -4.53 6.39 -24.23
N TYR A 297 -3.31 6.05 -23.78
CA TYR A 297 -2.16 5.93 -24.67
C TYR A 297 -2.19 4.61 -25.46
N ILE A 298 -2.30 3.48 -24.77
CA ILE A 298 -2.12 2.15 -25.38
C ILE A 298 -3.19 1.89 -26.42
N LYS A 299 -4.46 2.24 -26.17
CA LYS A 299 -5.54 2.02 -27.14
C LYS A 299 -5.41 2.84 -28.42
N ARG A 300 -4.51 3.81 -28.47
CA ARG A 300 -4.21 4.61 -29.68
C ARG A 300 -2.99 4.11 -30.43
N VAL A 301 -2.03 3.51 -29.75
CA VAL A 301 -0.78 3.05 -30.36
C VAL A 301 -0.78 1.54 -30.64
N SER A 302 -1.44 0.76 -29.79
CA SER A 302 -1.53 -0.71 -29.87
C SER A 302 -2.93 -1.16 -29.38
N PRO A 303 -4.00 -0.88 -30.15
CA PRO A 303 -5.40 -1.14 -29.76
C PRO A 303 -5.71 -2.60 -29.41
N GLU A 304 -4.95 -3.55 -29.98
CA GLU A 304 -5.03 -4.99 -29.75
C GLU A 304 -4.58 -5.40 -28.35
N VAL A 305 -3.73 -4.61 -27.69
CA VAL A 305 -3.23 -4.91 -26.34
C VAL A 305 -4.37 -4.75 -25.34
N LYS A 306 -4.61 -5.79 -24.53
CA LYS A 306 -5.64 -5.74 -23.49
C LYS A 306 -5.19 -4.90 -22.30
N ILE A 307 -5.99 -3.93 -21.89
CA ILE A 307 -5.82 -3.20 -20.64
C ILE A 307 -6.77 -3.79 -19.61
N ILE A 308 -6.21 -4.40 -18.58
CA ILE A 308 -6.97 -5.11 -17.56
C ILE A 308 -6.73 -4.41 -16.23
N GLY A 309 -7.79 -3.85 -15.65
CA GLY A 309 -7.73 -3.33 -14.30
C GLY A 309 -7.77 -4.45 -13.27
N VAL A 310 -7.11 -4.27 -12.13
CA VAL A 310 -7.12 -5.22 -11.03
C VAL A 310 -7.53 -4.52 -9.74
N GLN A 311 -8.51 -5.07 -9.03
CA GLN A 311 -9.00 -4.56 -7.75
C GLN A 311 -9.02 -5.65 -6.67
N PRO A 312 -8.84 -5.31 -5.38
CA PRO A 312 -9.18 -6.22 -4.30
C PRO A 312 -10.68 -6.51 -4.31
N ALA A 313 -11.07 -7.75 -3.98
CA ALA A 313 -12.47 -8.13 -3.89
C ALA A 313 -13.26 -7.30 -2.86
N ASP A 314 -12.59 -6.75 -1.84
CA ASP A 314 -13.17 -5.89 -0.79
C ASP A 314 -12.99 -4.38 -1.04
N ALA A 315 -12.52 -3.98 -2.23
CA ALA A 315 -12.37 -2.59 -2.67
C ALA A 315 -12.54 -2.47 -4.20
N ASN A 316 -13.67 -2.94 -4.71
CA ASN A 316 -13.96 -3.16 -6.14
C ASN A 316 -14.88 -2.09 -6.78
N ALA A 317 -14.71 -0.82 -6.39
CA ALA A 317 -15.60 0.28 -6.80
C ALA A 317 -15.67 0.49 -8.33
N MET A 318 -14.57 0.27 -9.06
CA MET A 318 -14.55 0.44 -10.52
C MET A 318 -15.28 -0.72 -11.20
N ALA A 319 -15.03 -1.95 -10.77
CA ALA A 319 -15.71 -3.14 -11.31
C ALA A 319 -17.24 -3.01 -11.15
N LEU A 320 -17.70 -2.61 -9.95
CA LEU A 320 -19.12 -2.38 -9.70
C LEU A 320 -19.67 -1.19 -10.50
N SER A 321 -18.93 -0.09 -10.61
CA SER A 321 -19.37 1.05 -11.42
C SER A 321 -19.55 0.68 -12.90
N LEU A 322 -18.60 -0.09 -13.45
CA LEU A 322 -18.68 -0.59 -14.82
C LEU A 322 -19.83 -1.60 -14.98
N HIS A 323 -20.00 -2.50 -14.01
CA HIS A 323 -21.10 -3.47 -14.01
C HIS A 323 -22.49 -2.80 -14.01
N HIS A 324 -22.65 -1.73 -13.24
CA HIS A 324 -23.89 -0.94 -13.20
C HIS A 324 -24.00 0.09 -14.33
N GLY A 325 -22.96 0.29 -15.14
CA GLY A 325 -22.91 1.31 -16.19
C GLY A 325 -22.88 2.76 -15.71
N GLN A 326 -22.81 3.00 -14.39
CA GLN A 326 -22.76 4.29 -13.71
C GLN A 326 -21.86 4.22 -12.46
N ARG A 327 -21.31 5.37 -12.03
CA ARG A 327 -20.52 5.42 -10.78
C ARG A 327 -21.38 5.01 -9.59
N ILE A 328 -20.78 4.24 -8.68
CA ILE A 328 -21.39 3.84 -7.40
C ILE A 328 -20.53 4.33 -6.23
N MET A 329 -21.09 4.27 -5.03
CA MET A 329 -20.37 4.46 -3.77
C MET A 329 -20.34 3.16 -2.98
N LEU A 330 -19.14 2.67 -2.63
CA LEU A 330 -19.04 1.54 -1.71
C LEU A 330 -19.48 1.93 -0.29
N ASP A 331 -20.24 1.06 0.36
CA ASP A 331 -20.62 1.20 1.77
C ASP A 331 -19.39 1.15 2.69
N GLN A 332 -18.49 0.20 2.43
CA GLN A 332 -17.25 -0.05 3.14
C GLN A 332 -16.14 -0.44 2.15
N VAL A 333 -14.90 -0.22 2.58
CA VAL A 333 -13.70 -0.59 1.80
C VAL A 333 -12.71 -1.30 2.70
N GLY A 334 -12.13 -2.39 2.20
CA GLY A 334 -11.04 -3.08 2.87
C GLY A 334 -9.78 -2.22 2.94
N GLY A 335 -9.16 -2.12 4.12
CA GLY A 335 -7.97 -1.30 4.35
C GLY A 335 -6.62 -1.99 4.09
N PHE A 336 -6.61 -3.24 3.60
CA PHE A 336 -5.37 -4.00 3.43
C PHE A 336 -4.47 -3.38 2.34
N ALA A 337 -5.04 -3.12 1.17
CA ALA A 337 -4.40 -2.39 0.07
C ALA A 337 -4.87 -0.92 0.07
N ASP A 338 -4.34 -0.15 1.02
CA ASP A 338 -4.73 1.24 1.29
C ASP A 338 -4.59 2.17 0.07
N GLY A 339 -3.63 1.93 -0.82
CA GLY A 339 -3.46 2.69 -2.06
C GLY A 339 -4.63 2.57 -3.07
N VAL A 340 -5.48 1.55 -2.93
CA VAL A 340 -6.64 1.30 -3.81
C VAL A 340 -7.98 1.23 -3.06
N ALA A 341 -7.98 1.49 -1.75
CA ALA A 341 -9.18 1.51 -0.91
C ALA A 341 -10.03 2.77 -1.16
N VAL A 342 -10.67 2.84 -2.33
CA VAL A 342 -11.44 4.01 -2.81
C VAL A 342 -12.92 3.68 -2.85
N LYS A 343 -13.75 4.49 -2.19
CA LYS A 343 -15.21 4.32 -2.15
C LYS A 343 -15.92 4.74 -3.44
N VAL A 344 -15.42 5.80 -4.08
CA VAL A 344 -16.00 6.40 -5.29
C VAL A 344 -14.88 6.66 -6.29
N VAL A 345 -15.00 6.08 -7.48
CA VAL A 345 -14.04 6.29 -8.58
C VAL A 345 -14.17 7.69 -9.18
N GLY A 346 -13.13 8.15 -9.88
CA GLY A 346 -13.17 9.45 -10.54
C GLY A 346 -14.19 9.51 -11.66
N GLU A 347 -14.76 10.68 -11.91
CA GLU A 347 -15.70 10.93 -13.01
C GLU A 347 -15.06 10.64 -14.37
N GLU A 348 -13.95 11.33 -14.65
CA GLU A 348 -13.27 11.24 -15.93
C GLU A 348 -12.59 9.89 -16.08
N THR A 349 -12.05 9.37 -14.99
CA THR A 349 -11.44 8.04 -14.99
C THR A 349 -12.46 6.94 -15.25
N PHE A 350 -13.70 7.06 -14.75
CA PHE A 350 -14.77 6.10 -15.02
C PHE A 350 -15.20 6.15 -16.48
N ARG A 351 -15.38 7.37 -17.03
CA ARG A 351 -15.68 7.57 -18.46
C ARG A 351 -14.62 6.90 -19.35
N LEU A 352 -13.34 7.17 -19.10
CA LEU A 352 -12.24 6.55 -19.85
C LEU A 352 -12.15 5.03 -19.64
N CYS A 353 -12.41 4.52 -18.44
CA CYS A 353 -12.42 3.07 -18.20
C CYS A 353 -13.56 2.39 -18.96
N LYS A 354 -14.76 3.00 -18.99
CA LYS A 354 -15.92 2.50 -19.73
C LYS A 354 -15.63 2.40 -21.23
N GLU A 355 -14.88 3.35 -21.78
CA GLU A 355 -14.52 3.41 -23.20
C GLU A 355 -13.33 2.52 -23.58
N LEU A 356 -12.30 2.44 -22.73
CA LEU A 356 -10.97 1.98 -23.15
C LEU A 356 -10.47 0.70 -22.47
N VAL A 357 -10.99 0.36 -21.28
CA VAL A 357 -10.51 -0.80 -20.52
C VAL A 357 -11.23 -2.07 -21.00
N ASP A 358 -10.52 -3.20 -21.09
CA ASP A 358 -11.08 -4.47 -21.61
C ASP A 358 -11.81 -5.27 -20.52
N GLY A 359 -11.58 -4.96 -19.24
CA GLY A 359 -12.30 -5.50 -18.11
C GLY A 359 -11.53 -5.35 -16.80
N ILE A 360 -12.13 -5.85 -15.71
CA ILE A 360 -11.55 -5.82 -14.37
C ILE A 360 -11.47 -7.24 -13.79
N ILE A 361 -10.36 -7.54 -13.13
CA ILE A 361 -10.15 -8.76 -12.34
C ILE A 361 -10.21 -8.41 -10.85
N LEU A 362 -10.86 -9.28 -10.08
CA LEU A 362 -10.89 -9.20 -8.62
C LEU A 362 -9.92 -10.22 -8.02
N VAL A 363 -9.16 -9.81 -7.01
CA VAL A 363 -8.24 -10.69 -6.29
C VAL A 363 -8.43 -10.64 -4.78
N SER A 364 -8.09 -11.74 -4.11
CA SER A 364 -8.17 -11.85 -2.66
C SER A 364 -6.93 -11.27 -1.97
N ARG A 365 -7.04 -10.98 -0.67
CA ARG A 365 -5.89 -10.58 0.16
C ARG A 365 -4.77 -11.63 0.15
N GLY A 366 -5.13 -12.90 0.16
CA GLY A 366 -4.17 -14.01 0.07
C GLY A 366 -3.35 -13.95 -1.21
N ALA A 367 -4.00 -13.76 -2.36
CA ALA A 367 -3.31 -13.62 -3.65
C ALA A 367 -2.35 -12.42 -3.67
N ILE A 368 -2.76 -11.28 -3.09
CA ILE A 368 -1.89 -10.10 -2.95
C ILE A 368 -0.65 -10.45 -2.11
N CYS A 369 -0.81 -11.15 -0.98
CA CYS A 369 0.31 -11.55 -0.12
C CYS A 369 1.25 -12.52 -0.84
N THR A 370 0.71 -13.50 -1.57
CA THR A 370 1.50 -14.40 -2.41
C THR A 370 2.31 -13.63 -3.45
N SER A 371 1.72 -12.62 -4.10
CA SER A 371 2.45 -11.79 -5.07
C SER A 371 3.54 -10.91 -4.45
N ILE A 372 3.37 -10.44 -3.20
CA ILE A 372 4.45 -9.76 -2.47
C ILE A 372 5.62 -10.74 -2.23
N LYS A 373 5.31 -11.96 -1.78
CA LYS A 373 6.31 -13.03 -1.59
C LYS A 373 7.02 -13.38 -2.91
N ASP A 374 6.27 -13.53 -3.98
CA ASP A 374 6.80 -13.81 -5.32
C ASP A 374 7.77 -12.73 -5.79
N MET A 375 7.43 -11.45 -5.60
CA MET A 375 8.31 -10.35 -5.95
C MET A 375 9.61 -10.36 -5.12
N PHE A 376 9.51 -10.70 -3.83
CA PHE A 376 10.67 -10.86 -2.97
C PHE A 376 11.54 -12.04 -3.41
N GLU A 377 10.96 -13.17 -3.83
CA GLU A 377 11.70 -14.32 -4.33
C GLU A 377 12.35 -14.07 -5.70
N GLU A 378 11.71 -13.27 -6.54
CA GLU A 378 12.18 -12.89 -7.88
C GLU A 378 13.32 -11.85 -7.81
N LYS A 379 13.10 -10.69 -7.17
CA LYS A 379 14.05 -9.57 -7.19
C LYS A 379 14.60 -9.13 -5.83
N ARG A 380 14.20 -9.76 -4.72
CA ARG A 380 14.52 -9.31 -3.33
C ARG A 380 13.99 -7.91 -2.99
N ASN A 381 13.02 -7.43 -3.76
CA ASN A 381 12.30 -6.18 -3.47
C ASN A 381 10.98 -6.50 -2.77
N ILE A 382 10.53 -5.57 -1.92
CA ILE A 382 9.25 -5.66 -1.22
C ILE A 382 8.32 -4.62 -1.82
N LEU A 383 7.15 -5.05 -2.30
CA LEU A 383 6.08 -4.17 -2.76
C LEU A 383 5.09 -3.91 -1.62
N GLU A 384 4.41 -2.78 -1.69
CA GLU A 384 3.20 -2.57 -0.88
C GLU A 384 2.03 -3.40 -1.45
N PRO A 385 0.95 -3.64 -0.69
CA PRO A 385 -0.15 -4.47 -1.18
C PRO A 385 -0.81 -3.96 -2.48
N ALA A 386 -0.97 -2.64 -2.63
CA ALA A 386 -1.45 -2.05 -3.89
C ALA A 386 -0.41 -2.16 -5.02
N GLY A 387 0.88 -2.20 -4.68
CA GLY A 387 2.00 -2.42 -5.61
C GLY A 387 2.02 -3.82 -6.21
N ALA A 388 1.67 -4.84 -5.43
CA ALA A 388 1.63 -6.24 -5.86
C ALA A 388 0.31 -6.65 -6.54
N LEU A 389 -0.70 -5.79 -6.51
CA LEU A 389 -2.06 -6.10 -6.96
C LEU A 389 -2.14 -6.52 -8.43
N ALA A 390 -1.47 -5.79 -9.33
CA ALA A 390 -1.46 -6.15 -10.75
C ALA A 390 -0.77 -7.49 -11.02
N LEU A 391 0.27 -7.83 -10.24
CA LEU A 391 0.96 -9.11 -10.36
C LEU A 391 0.04 -10.27 -9.95
N ALA A 392 -0.74 -10.10 -8.88
CA ALA A 392 -1.74 -11.08 -8.44
C ALA A 392 -2.82 -11.29 -9.50
N GLY A 393 -3.31 -10.19 -10.10
CA GLY A 393 -4.29 -10.26 -11.18
C GLY A 393 -3.75 -10.95 -12.44
N ALA A 394 -2.51 -10.64 -12.82
CA ALA A 394 -1.83 -11.27 -13.95
C ALA A 394 -1.69 -12.78 -13.76
N GLU A 395 -1.25 -13.22 -12.58
CA GLU A 395 -1.13 -14.64 -12.27
C GLU A 395 -2.49 -15.36 -12.39
N ALA A 396 -3.51 -14.80 -11.75
CA ALA A 396 -4.85 -15.38 -11.73
C ALA A 396 -5.43 -15.47 -13.15
N TYR A 397 -5.26 -14.42 -13.96
CA TYR A 397 -5.69 -14.38 -15.36
C TYR A 397 -5.00 -15.45 -16.20
N CYS A 398 -3.67 -15.55 -16.12
CA CYS A 398 -2.90 -16.50 -16.92
C CYS A 398 -3.31 -17.94 -16.58
N LYS A 399 -3.57 -18.24 -15.31
CA LYS A 399 -4.08 -19.54 -14.86
C LYS A 399 -5.51 -19.80 -15.35
N TYR A 400 -6.40 -18.82 -15.22
CA TYR A 400 -7.82 -18.98 -15.58
C TYR A 400 -8.01 -19.25 -17.08
N TYR A 401 -7.29 -18.51 -17.93
CA TYR A 401 -7.40 -18.63 -19.39
C TYR A 401 -6.37 -19.58 -20.02
N GLY A 402 -5.52 -20.22 -19.21
CA GLY A 402 -4.53 -21.19 -19.68
C GLY A 402 -3.49 -20.62 -20.66
N LEU A 403 -3.09 -19.35 -20.49
CA LEU A 403 -2.14 -18.69 -21.38
C LEU A 403 -0.78 -19.40 -21.42
N LYS A 404 -0.18 -19.44 -22.61
CA LYS A 404 1.17 -20.00 -22.84
C LYS A 404 1.95 -19.17 -23.85
N GLY A 405 3.22 -18.88 -23.55
CA GLY A 405 4.15 -18.18 -24.44
C GLY A 405 3.86 -16.69 -24.65
N GLU A 406 2.74 -16.17 -24.14
CA GLU A 406 2.33 -14.79 -24.31
C GLU A 406 3.15 -13.81 -23.47
N ASN A 407 3.32 -12.58 -23.96
CA ASN A 407 3.88 -11.49 -23.19
C ASN A 407 2.80 -10.77 -22.39
N VAL A 408 3.01 -10.64 -21.08
CA VAL A 408 2.12 -9.89 -20.19
C VAL A 408 2.92 -8.90 -19.33
N VAL A 409 2.35 -7.72 -19.08
CA VAL A 409 2.98 -6.69 -18.24
C VAL A 409 2.17 -6.50 -16.96
N ALA A 410 2.81 -6.54 -15.80
CA ALA A 410 2.22 -6.14 -14.53
C ALA A 410 2.89 -4.86 -14.01
N ILE A 411 2.08 -3.86 -13.63
CA ILE A 411 2.60 -2.62 -13.03
C ILE A 411 2.89 -2.82 -11.54
N THR A 412 4.16 -2.74 -11.12
CA THR A 412 4.53 -2.73 -9.70
C THR A 412 4.44 -1.29 -9.17
N SER A 413 3.23 -0.90 -8.78
CA SER A 413 2.84 0.52 -8.67
C SER A 413 3.44 1.28 -7.48
N GLY A 414 3.89 0.59 -6.43
CA GLY A 414 4.49 1.23 -5.26
C GLY A 414 5.08 0.26 -4.24
N ALA A 415 5.85 0.82 -3.30
CA ALA A 415 6.56 0.07 -2.25
C ALA A 415 6.54 0.77 -0.86
N ASN A 416 5.63 1.72 -0.62
CA ASN A 416 5.53 2.44 0.66
C ASN A 416 4.66 1.66 1.66
N MET A 417 5.23 0.61 2.25
CA MET A 417 4.59 -0.19 3.30
C MET A 417 5.32 -0.03 4.64
N ASN A 418 4.56 -0.01 5.76
CA ASN A 418 5.18 -0.14 7.08
C ASN A 418 5.78 -1.55 7.24
N PHE A 419 6.99 -1.64 7.74
CA PHE A 419 7.69 -2.91 7.98
C PHE A 419 6.87 -3.88 8.84
N ASP A 420 6.15 -3.38 9.84
CA ASP A 420 5.29 -4.22 10.71
C ASP A 420 4.19 -4.97 9.95
N LYS A 421 3.74 -4.45 8.79
CA LYS A 421 2.75 -5.15 7.95
C LYS A 421 3.31 -6.45 7.34
N LEU A 422 4.63 -6.64 7.31
CA LEU A 422 5.25 -7.84 6.75
C LEU A 422 4.91 -9.10 7.52
N SER A 423 4.72 -9.05 8.85
CA SER A 423 4.33 -10.22 9.63
C SER A 423 3.01 -10.81 9.11
N MET A 424 1.99 -9.95 8.97
CA MET A 424 0.69 -10.31 8.40
C MET A 424 0.81 -10.83 6.96
N VAL A 425 1.66 -10.22 6.13
CA VAL A 425 1.91 -10.69 4.76
C VAL A 425 2.51 -12.09 4.78
N THR A 426 3.49 -12.36 5.65
CA THR A 426 4.12 -13.68 5.74
C THR A 426 3.15 -14.75 6.24
N GLU A 427 2.32 -14.45 7.22
CA GLU A 427 1.29 -15.36 7.73
C GLU A 427 0.32 -15.74 6.59
N LEU A 428 -0.24 -14.76 5.89
CA LEU A 428 -1.20 -15.00 4.81
C LEU A 428 -0.58 -15.67 3.58
N ALA A 429 0.66 -15.32 3.23
CA ALA A 429 1.36 -15.93 2.10
C ALA A 429 1.69 -17.41 2.33
N ASN A 430 1.96 -17.80 3.59
CA ASN A 430 2.29 -19.19 3.95
C ASN A 430 1.06 -20.09 4.06
N VAL A 431 -0.14 -19.53 4.23
CA VAL A 431 -1.37 -20.32 4.27
C VAL A 431 -1.73 -20.89 2.89
N GLY A 432 -1.36 -20.21 1.79
CA GLY A 432 -1.56 -20.68 0.40
C GLY A 432 -3.04 -21.01 0.05
N PRO A 433 -3.36 -21.23 -1.25
CA PRO A 433 -4.68 -21.73 -1.64
C PRO A 433 -4.93 -23.21 -1.28
N MET A 434 -3.97 -23.90 -0.63
CA MET A 434 -3.99 -25.34 -0.40
C MET A 434 -4.18 -25.78 1.06
N ASN A 435 -4.26 -24.89 2.05
CA ASN A 435 -4.37 -25.36 3.45
C ASN A 435 -5.77 -25.31 4.03
N VAL A 436 -6.81 -24.82 3.36
CA VAL A 436 -8.16 -24.85 3.98
C VAL A 436 -8.72 -26.27 4.07
N ARG A 437 -8.33 -27.19 3.16
CA ARG A 437 -8.75 -28.60 3.23
C ARG A 437 -7.97 -29.41 4.27
N GLU A 438 -6.65 -29.27 4.35
CA GLU A 438 -5.84 -29.98 5.37
C GLU A 438 -5.90 -29.36 6.77
N PHE A 439 -6.26 -28.08 6.89
CA PHE A 439 -6.44 -27.42 8.19
C PHE A 439 -7.84 -27.69 8.79
N ILE A 440 -8.83 -28.02 7.95
CA ILE A 440 -10.15 -28.52 8.39
C ILE A 440 -10.12 -30.05 8.59
N TYR A 441 -9.40 -30.78 7.76
CA TYR A 441 -9.18 -32.22 7.90
C TYR A 441 -7.77 -32.48 8.41
N GLY A 442 -7.62 -32.38 9.73
CA GLY A 442 -6.37 -32.68 10.41
C GLY A 442 -5.79 -34.01 9.99
N ARG A 443 -4.47 -34.00 9.79
CA ARG A 443 -3.64 -35.18 9.56
C ARG A 443 -3.78 -36.14 10.74
N ASN A 444 -4.65 -37.13 10.61
CA ASN A 444 -4.53 -38.40 11.32
C ASN A 444 -4.59 -39.50 10.27
N SER A 445 -3.42 -40.07 9.98
CA SER A 445 -3.32 -41.48 9.63
C SER A 445 -3.99 -42.28 10.76
N ASP A 446 -4.89 -43.18 10.36
CA ASP A 446 -5.55 -44.18 11.21
C ASP A 446 -6.66 -43.64 12.13
N GLU A 447 -7.81 -43.25 11.54
CA GLU A 447 -9.17 -43.69 11.91
C GLU A 447 -10.22 -42.86 11.16
N GLN A 448 -11.08 -43.54 10.38
CA GLN A 448 -12.24 -42.93 9.73
C GLN A 448 -13.34 -42.65 10.76
N THR A 449 -13.47 -41.41 11.23
CA THR A 449 -14.75 -40.91 11.75
C THR A 449 -15.02 -39.49 11.26
N VAL A 450 -16.10 -39.33 10.50
CA VAL A 450 -16.60 -38.04 10.00
C VAL A 450 -17.64 -37.53 10.99
N VAL A 451 -17.40 -36.38 11.61
CA VAL A 451 -18.40 -35.67 12.43
C VAL A 451 -18.72 -34.32 11.78
N PRO A 452 -19.98 -34.00 11.45
CA PRO A 452 -20.34 -32.72 10.86
C PRO A 452 -20.49 -31.66 11.96
N TYR A 453 -19.86 -30.49 11.81
CA TYR A 453 -19.92 -29.42 12.82
C TYR A 453 -20.80 -28.25 12.39
N LYS A 454 -21.81 -27.95 13.22
CA LYS A 454 -22.59 -26.71 13.23
C LYS A 454 -22.03 -25.76 14.29
N ASP A 455 -22.18 -24.46 14.04
CA ASP A 455 -21.94 -23.30 14.91
C ASP A 455 -20.49 -22.77 15.02
N THR A 456 -20.26 -21.59 14.43
CA THR A 456 -18.95 -21.01 14.08
C THR A 456 -18.47 -19.88 15.00
N HIS A 457 -19.06 -19.67 16.18
CA HIS A 457 -18.74 -18.49 17.00
C HIS A 457 -17.94 -18.74 18.29
N LEU A 458 -17.85 -19.97 18.82
CA LEU A 458 -17.08 -20.25 20.04
C LEU A 458 -15.64 -20.73 19.79
N THR A 459 -15.35 -21.35 18.65
CA THR A 459 -14.08 -22.04 18.40
C THR A 459 -12.90 -21.10 18.08
N LEU A 460 -13.12 -19.91 17.54
CA LEU A 460 -12.01 -18.98 17.24
C LEU A 460 -11.32 -18.48 18.52
N MET A 461 -12.07 -18.25 19.59
CA MET A 461 -11.54 -17.83 20.89
C MET A 461 -10.77 -18.98 21.56
N GLU A 462 -11.27 -20.21 21.49
CA GLU A 462 -10.61 -21.38 22.06
C GLU A 462 -9.33 -21.74 21.28
N ILE A 463 -9.35 -21.67 19.94
CA ILE A 463 -8.17 -21.89 19.09
C ILE A 463 -7.11 -20.81 19.33
N TYR A 464 -7.50 -19.53 19.41
CA TYR A 464 -6.55 -18.45 19.73
C TYR A 464 -5.94 -18.64 21.12
N THR A 465 -6.75 -19.02 22.10
CA THR A 465 -6.29 -19.21 23.49
C THR A 465 -5.35 -20.41 23.59
N HIS A 466 -5.65 -21.52 22.90
CA HIS A 466 -4.78 -22.72 22.89
C HIS A 466 -3.44 -22.47 22.18
N PHE A 467 -3.44 -21.82 21.02
CA PHE A 467 -2.20 -21.52 20.30
C PHE A 467 -1.35 -20.47 21.01
N TYR A 468 -1.97 -19.43 21.57
CA TYR A 468 -1.24 -18.37 22.28
C TYR A 468 -0.61 -18.90 23.58
N LEU A 469 -1.34 -19.71 24.35
CA LEU A 469 -0.81 -20.35 25.57
C LEU A 469 0.31 -21.35 25.24
N ASP A 470 0.13 -22.21 24.24
CA ASP A 470 1.13 -23.22 23.89
C ASP A 470 2.45 -22.58 23.39
N HIS A 471 2.37 -21.50 22.60
CA HIS A 471 3.57 -20.81 22.12
C HIS A 471 4.29 -20.02 23.21
N VAL A 472 3.55 -19.30 24.06
CA VAL A 472 4.12 -18.52 25.17
C VAL A 472 4.73 -19.45 26.23
N ILE A 473 4.05 -20.55 26.57
CA ILE A 473 4.54 -21.54 27.53
C ILE A 473 5.79 -22.24 26.97
N LYS A 474 5.78 -22.71 25.71
CA LYS A 474 6.97 -23.35 25.10
C LYS A 474 8.15 -22.39 24.97
N SER A 475 7.90 -21.11 24.69
CA SER A 475 8.93 -20.07 24.61
C SER A 475 9.60 -19.84 25.96
N HIS A 476 8.81 -19.57 27.01
CA HIS A 476 9.34 -19.32 28.35
C HIS A 476 9.96 -20.56 28.99
N LEU A 477 9.39 -21.75 28.75
CA LEU A 477 9.96 -23.01 29.23
C LEU A 477 11.31 -23.30 28.57
N ARG A 478 11.47 -23.04 27.27
CA ARG A 478 12.77 -23.15 26.58
C ARG A 478 13.79 -22.16 27.11
N GLN A 479 13.38 -20.91 27.39
CA GLN A 479 14.26 -19.89 27.95
C GLN A 479 14.70 -20.24 29.38
N TRP A 480 13.79 -20.76 30.20
CA TRP A 480 14.07 -21.22 31.55
C TRP A 480 14.97 -22.47 31.56
N ILE A 481 14.70 -23.47 30.71
CA ILE A 481 15.54 -24.66 30.54
C ILE A 481 16.96 -24.25 30.11
N LYS A 482 17.10 -23.33 29.14
CA LYS A 482 18.42 -22.81 28.75
C LYS A 482 19.13 -22.11 29.90
N SER A 483 18.46 -21.24 30.65
CA SER A 483 19.03 -20.54 31.82
C SER A 483 19.47 -21.50 32.92
N THR A 484 18.62 -22.45 33.30
CA THR A 484 18.83 -23.36 34.43
C THR A 484 19.86 -24.44 34.11
N ILE A 485 19.86 -24.99 32.89
CA ILE A 485 20.85 -25.98 32.45
C ILE A 485 22.22 -25.31 32.26
N HIS A 486 22.28 -24.13 31.64
CA HIS A 486 23.56 -23.43 31.42
C HIS A 486 24.18 -22.92 32.72
N GLY A 487 23.36 -22.48 33.69
CA GLY A 487 23.83 -22.08 35.03
C GLY A 487 24.32 -23.24 35.90
N LYS A 488 23.78 -24.46 35.74
CA LYS A 488 24.21 -25.65 36.49
C LYS A 488 25.43 -26.36 35.85
N TRP A 489 25.58 -26.31 34.52
CA TRP A 489 26.74 -26.88 33.82
C TRP A 489 28.05 -26.12 34.07
N GLN A 490 28.03 -24.79 34.30
CA GLN A 490 29.25 -24.04 34.64
C GLN A 490 29.79 -24.34 36.05
N ARG A 491 28.95 -24.88 36.95
CA ARG A 491 29.36 -25.27 38.32
C ARG A 491 30.03 -26.65 38.40
N PHE A 492 30.00 -27.46 37.33
CA PHE A 492 30.52 -28.83 37.32
C PHE A 492 31.93 -28.98 36.70
N LYS A 493 32.58 -27.88 36.28
CA LYS A 493 33.90 -27.92 35.62
C LYS A 493 35.12 -27.84 36.54
N TYR A 494 34.93 -27.76 37.85
CA TYR A 494 36.02 -27.82 38.83
C TYR A 494 35.64 -28.78 39.95
N HIS A 495 36.12 -30.03 39.85
CA HIS A 495 36.63 -30.88 40.93
C HIS A 495 36.77 -32.30 40.37
N TYR A 496 37.98 -32.66 39.98
CA TYR A 496 38.35 -34.04 39.63
C TYR A 496 39.68 -34.35 40.32
N ILE A 497 39.63 -35.11 41.42
CA ILE A 497 40.78 -35.82 42.00
C ILE A 497 40.26 -37.16 42.57
N GLY A 498 40.81 -38.27 42.10
CA GLY A 498 40.95 -39.51 42.89
C GLY A 498 39.84 -40.57 42.82
N THR A 499 40.12 -41.62 42.06
CA THR A 499 39.81 -43.05 42.31
C THR A 499 38.39 -43.49 42.76
N SER A 500 37.73 -44.19 41.82
CA SER A 500 36.90 -45.39 42.03
C SER A 500 35.55 -45.33 42.78
N PHE A 501 34.52 -45.83 42.06
CA PHE A 501 33.27 -46.52 42.47
C PHE A 501 31.90 -45.76 42.50
N ILE A 502 30.98 -46.33 41.68
CA ILE A 502 29.51 -46.50 41.73
C ILE A 502 28.60 -45.32 42.17
N PRO A 503 27.63 -44.86 41.34
CA PRO A 503 26.55 -44.02 41.82
C PRO A 503 25.38 -44.85 42.37
N SER A 504 25.15 -44.70 43.68
CA SER A 504 23.95 -45.08 44.41
C SER A 504 22.81 -44.06 44.23
N SER A 505 21.62 -44.62 44.00
CA SER A 505 20.26 -44.19 44.41
C SER A 505 19.69 -42.80 44.05
N ILE A 506 18.68 -42.81 43.16
CA ILE A 506 17.22 -42.51 43.32
C ILE A 506 16.76 -41.29 44.16
N SER A 507 17.61 -40.64 44.96
CA SER A 507 17.22 -39.54 45.87
C SER A 507 17.09 -38.16 45.19
N ASN A 508 17.72 -37.94 44.04
CA ASN A 508 17.79 -36.61 43.42
C ASN A 508 16.64 -36.27 42.44
N LEU A 509 15.79 -37.22 42.06
CA LEU A 509 14.62 -36.94 41.20
C LEU A 509 13.36 -36.57 41.98
N SER A 510 13.23 -37.07 43.22
CA SER A 510 12.13 -36.67 44.12
C SER A 510 12.17 -35.17 44.44
N PHE A 511 13.37 -34.58 44.45
CA PHE A 511 13.54 -33.13 44.63
C PHE A 511 13.07 -32.30 43.43
N CYS A 512 13.17 -32.81 42.20
CA CYS A 512 12.68 -32.11 41.00
C CYS A 512 11.16 -32.24 40.81
N LEU A 513 10.54 -33.30 41.34
CA LEU A 513 9.09 -33.54 41.20
C LEU A 513 8.26 -32.79 42.25
N ASN A 514 8.82 -32.51 43.44
CA ASN A 514 8.15 -31.69 44.47
C ASN A 514 8.01 -30.21 44.10
N ASP A 515 8.77 -29.70 43.12
CA ASP A 515 8.69 -28.30 42.66
C ASP A 515 7.46 -28.00 41.78
N ILE A 516 6.73 -29.02 41.30
CA ILE A 516 5.51 -28.83 40.50
C ILE A 516 4.35 -28.31 41.36
N HIS A 517 4.29 -28.69 42.64
CA HIS A 517 3.31 -28.12 43.57
C HIS A 517 3.61 -26.65 43.91
N GLY A 518 4.87 -26.21 43.81
CA GLY A 518 5.30 -24.82 44.00
C GLY A 518 4.91 -23.88 42.85
N LEU A 519 4.47 -24.39 41.70
CA LEU A 519 4.03 -23.59 40.55
C LEU A 519 2.58 -23.12 40.68
N TRP A 520 1.78 -23.75 41.56
CA TRP A 520 0.36 -23.42 41.73
C TRP A 520 0.11 -21.99 42.24
N PRO A 521 0.83 -21.50 43.27
CA PRO A 521 0.68 -20.12 43.73
C PRO A 521 1.11 -19.09 42.66
N LEU A 522 2.12 -19.42 41.85
CA LEU A 522 2.66 -18.54 40.81
C LEU A 522 1.68 -18.41 39.63
N LEU A 523 1.10 -19.52 39.19
CA LEU A 523 0.10 -19.56 38.12
C LEU A 523 -1.20 -18.87 38.56
N ALA A 524 -1.65 -19.11 39.80
CA ALA A 524 -2.82 -18.43 40.37
C ALA A 524 -2.61 -16.91 40.52
N PHE A 525 -1.38 -16.48 40.84
CA PHE A 525 -1.00 -15.07 40.92
C PHE A 525 -1.03 -14.41 39.54
N LEU A 526 -0.39 -15.01 38.53
CA LEU A 526 -0.37 -14.54 37.14
C LEU A 526 -1.78 -14.45 36.53
N LEU A 527 -2.61 -15.49 36.73
CA LEU A 527 -4.00 -15.48 36.26
C LEU A 527 -4.87 -14.42 36.97
N SER A 528 -4.50 -14.02 38.19
CA SER A 528 -5.17 -12.91 38.88
C SER A 528 -4.79 -11.54 38.33
N GLN A 529 -3.51 -11.34 37.98
CA GLN A 529 -3.05 -10.10 37.36
C GLN A 529 -3.69 -9.89 35.98
N LEU A 530 -4.02 -10.98 35.29
CA LEU A 530 -4.66 -10.97 33.97
C LEU A 530 -6.20 -11.01 34.01
N ARG A 531 -6.84 -10.98 35.19
CA ARG A 531 -8.30 -11.14 35.37
C ARG A 531 -8.90 -12.44 34.78
N LEU A 532 -8.11 -13.51 34.68
CA LEU A 532 -8.47 -14.80 34.10
C LEU A 532 -8.69 -15.91 35.15
N ARG A 533 -8.95 -15.55 36.41
CA ARG A 533 -9.13 -16.50 37.52
C ARG A 533 -10.22 -17.56 37.30
N HIS A 534 -11.23 -17.24 36.48
CA HIS A 534 -12.32 -18.15 36.16
C HIS A 534 -11.89 -19.38 35.34
N LEU A 535 -10.67 -19.37 34.76
CA LEU A 535 -10.11 -20.51 34.02
C LEU A 535 -9.39 -21.55 34.91
N LEU A 536 -9.15 -21.25 36.20
CA LEU A 536 -8.49 -22.20 37.11
C LEU A 536 -9.16 -23.58 37.21
N PRO A 537 -10.51 -23.69 37.27
CA PRO A 537 -11.19 -24.99 37.34
C PRO A 537 -10.99 -25.84 36.09
N LEU A 538 -10.79 -25.22 34.92
CA LEU A 538 -10.60 -25.89 33.63
C LEU A 538 -9.17 -26.40 33.43
N ILE A 539 -8.18 -25.68 33.97
CA ILE A 539 -6.76 -26.01 33.81
C ILE A 539 -6.32 -27.14 34.75
N ARG A 540 -6.96 -27.26 35.92
CA ARG A 540 -6.63 -28.24 36.96
C ARG A 540 -6.68 -29.71 36.48
N PRO A 541 -7.72 -30.19 35.77
CA PRO A 541 -7.74 -31.57 35.27
C PRO A 541 -6.72 -31.85 34.16
N LEU A 542 -6.39 -30.87 33.30
CA LEU A 542 -5.42 -31.02 32.20
C LEU A 542 -3.99 -31.29 32.71
N LEU A 543 -3.58 -30.60 33.77
CA LEU A 543 -2.29 -30.81 34.41
C LEU A 543 -2.21 -32.15 35.16
N SER A 544 -3.32 -32.58 35.78
CA SER A 544 -3.44 -33.90 36.39
C SER A 544 -3.35 -35.03 35.35
N TYR A 545 -3.90 -34.81 34.15
CA TYR A 545 -3.85 -35.76 33.04
C TYR A 545 -2.41 -35.93 32.53
N HIS A 546 -1.65 -34.83 32.42
CA HIS A 546 -0.22 -34.89 32.06
C HIS A 546 0.64 -35.53 33.15
N TYR A 547 0.32 -35.35 34.43
CA TYR A 547 0.98 -36.06 35.53
C TYR A 547 0.80 -37.59 35.43
N SER A 548 -0.42 -38.04 35.13
CA SER A 548 -0.72 -39.47 34.94
C SER A 548 -0.08 -40.04 33.67
N ALA A 549 0.00 -39.26 32.59
CA ALA A 549 0.64 -39.69 31.34
C ALA A 549 2.16 -39.85 31.50
N ILE A 550 2.81 -38.96 32.25
CA ILE A 550 4.26 -39.02 32.50
C ILE A 550 4.61 -40.21 33.41
N THR A 551 3.78 -40.52 34.40
CA THR A 551 3.97 -41.71 35.25
C THR A 551 3.74 -43.02 34.47
N HIS A 552 2.77 -43.06 33.57
CA HIS A 552 2.47 -44.25 32.75
C HIS A 552 3.56 -44.53 31.69
N PHE A 553 4.16 -43.49 31.11
CA PHE A 553 5.26 -43.62 30.14
C PHE A 553 6.53 -44.21 30.78
N TYR A 554 6.72 -43.97 32.08
CA TYR A 554 7.89 -44.45 32.83
C TYR A 554 7.74 -45.90 33.32
N THR A 555 6.52 -46.35 33.62
CA THR A 555 6.28 -47.77 33.98
C THR A 555 6.41 -48.72 32.79
N ASP A 556 6.13 -48.27 31.56
CA ASP A 556 6.35 -49.08 30.34
C ASP A 556 7.82 -49.11 29.91
N SER A 557 8.56 -48.04 30.15
CA SER A 557 9.98 -47.95 29.77
C SER A 557 10.91 -48.83 30.61
N HIS A 558 10.45 -49.32 31.78
CA HIS A 558 11.21 -50.19 32.69
C HIS A 558 10.90 -51.68 32.56
N LYS A 559 9.94 -52.09 31.71
CA LYS A 559 9.70 -53.51 31.40
C LYS A 559 10.54 -54.03 30.23
N ASN A 560 11.24 -53.15 29.51
CA ASN A 560 12.07 -53.49 28.35
C ASN A 560 13.57 -53.15 28.55
N PHE A 561 14.07 -53.18 29.79
CA PHE A 561 15.50 -53.10 30.10
C PHE A 561 15.92 -54.11 31.16
#